data_AF-A0A1S8CH19-F1
#
_entry.id   AF-A0A1S8CH19-F1
#
_cell.length_a   1.000
_cell.length_b   1.000
_cell.length_c   1.000
_cell.angle_alpha   90.00
_cell.angle_beta   90.00
_cell.angle_gamma   90.00
#
_symmetry.space_group_name_H-M   'P 1'
#
loop_
_entity.id
_entity.type
_entity.pdbx_description
1 polymer ?
#
loop_
_entity_poly.entity_id
_entity_poly.type
_entity_poly.pdbx_seq_one_letter_code
_entity_poly.pdbx_strand_id
1 'polypeptide(L)'
;MKTSRNRGWRIAQKQRNKSRDNNNGMLTFRGEKNWKMLYTRSDKLLRAAKLGIEYPRITKQQLSMRGLEEYLLADERTFYMQS
;
A
#
# COMPACT_ATOMS: atom_id res chain seq x y z
N MET A 1 27.19 21.54 1.62
CA MET A 1 27.41 20.35 2.49
C MET A 1 26.50 19.21 2.04
N LYS A 2 27.05 18.07 1.57
CA LYS A 2 26.25 16.87 1.26
C LYS A 2 25.89 16.16 2.57
N THR A 3 24.65 16.26 3.02
CA THR A 3 24.15 15.48 4.17
C THR A 3 23.92 14.03 3.71
N SER A 4 24.85 13.13 4.06
CA SER A 4 24.67 11.70 3.82
C SER A 4 23.52 11.19 4.71
N ARG A 5 22.40 10.80 4.10
CA ARG A 5 21.21 10.24 4.77
C ARG A 5 21.45 8.80 5.25
N ASN A 6 22.51 8.61 6.04
CA ASN A 6 22.90 7.30 6.56
C ASN A 6 21.98 6.83 7.71
N ARG A 7 22.19 5.61 8.19
CA ARG A 7 21.40 5.02 9.29
C ARG A 7 21.45 5.88 10.56
N GLY A 8 22.63 6.43 10.90
CA GLY A 8 22.81 7.31 12.05
C GLY A 8 21.99 8.59 11.94
N TRP A 9 21.97 9.22 10.76
CA TRP A 9 21.16 10.40 10.48
C TRP A 9 19.66 10.12 10.66
N ARG A 10 19.19 8.95 10.19
CA ARG A 10 17.79 8.54 10.37
C ARG A 10 17.43 8.33 11.85
N ILE A 11 18.31 7.72 12.63
CA ILE A 11 18.09 7.53 14.08
C ILE A 11 18.05 8.89 14.81
N ALA A 12 18.99 9.78 14.50
CA ALA A 12 19.04 11.12 15.09
C ALA A 12 17.82 11.98 14.71
N GLN A 13 17.32 11.87 13.48
CA GLN A 13 16.07 12.51 13.06
C GLN A 13 14.86 11.92 13.80
N LYS A 14 14.77 10.59 13.92
CA LYS A 14 13.73 9.91 14.70
C LYS A 14 13.72 10.34 16.18
N GLN A 15 14.90 10.48 16.78
CA GLN A 15 15.04 10.96 18.16
C GLN A 15 14.68 12.44 18.30
N ARG A 16 15.10 13.31 17.38
CA ARG A 16 14.70 14.73 17.37
C ARG A 16 13.19 14.91 17.27
N ASN A 17 12.53 14.11 16.44
CA ASN A 17 11.07 14.13 16.30
C ASN A 17 10.33 13.43 17.45
N LYS A 18 11.04 12.88 18.45
CA LYS A 18 10.45 12.11 19.55
C LYS A 18 9.79 12.99 20.62
N SER A 19 9.88 14.32 20.53
CA SER A 19 9.47 15.22 21.62
C SER A 19 7.97 15.56 21.70
N ARG A 20 7.06 14.75 21.15
CA ARG A 20 5.61 15.04 21.22
C ARG A 20 4.68 13.87 21.58
N ASP A 21 5.19 12.65 21.64
CA ASP A 21 4.35 11.47 21.96
C ASP A 21 4.31 11.14 23.47
N ASN A 22 4.83 12.03 24.32
CA ASN A 22 4.72 11.90 25.78
C ASN A 22 3.41 12.48 26.36
N ASN A 23 2.49 12.96 25.54
CA ASN A 23 1.13 13.32 25.99
C ASN A 23 0.24 12.09 26.09
N ASN A 24 0.65 11.10 26.89
CA ASN A 24 -0.20 10.00 27.35
C ASN A 24 -1.16 10.47 28.48
N GLY A 25 -1.72 11.68 28.34
CA GLY A 25 -2.41 12.38 29.43
C GLY A 25 -3.93 12.48 29.30
N MET A 26 -4.52 12.42 28.10
CA MET A 26 -5.98 12.53 27.92
C MET A 26 -6.46 11.85 26.63
N LEU A 27 -6.49 10.53 26.61
CA LEU A 27 -7.29 9.78 25.61
C LEU A 27 -8.48 9.12 26.30
N THR A 28 -9.29 9.91 27.03
CA THR A 28 -10.56 9.46 27.62
C THR A 28 -11.69 9.36 26.60
N PHE A 29 -11.45 9.76 25.35
CA PHE A 29 -12.38 9.57 24.25
C PHE A 29 -11.65 8.87 23.08
N ARG A 30 -11.97 7.60 22.85
CA ARG A 30 -11.61 6.95 21.58
C ARG A 30 -12.49 7.59 20.52
N GLY A 31 -11.91 8.43 19.68
CA GLY A 31 -12.63 9.02 18.54
C GLY A 31 -13.32 7.96 17.68
N GLU A 32 -14.29 8.38 16.87
CA GLU A 32 -15.11 7.47 16.06
C GLU A 32 -14.25 6.43 15.33
N LYS A 33 -14.67 5.17 15.44
CA LYS A 33 -13.96 4.02 14.86
C LYS A 33 -13.73 4.28 13.38
N ASN A 34 -12.46 4.34 12.98
CA ASN A 34 -12.15 4.58 11.58
C ASN A 34 -12.36 3.29 10.77
N TRP A 35 -13.55 3.17 10.17
CA TRP A 35 -13.95 2.01 9.36
C TRP A 35 -13.04 1.76 8.16
N LYS A 36 -12.26 2.77 7.70
CA LYS A 36 -11.23 2.57 6.67
C LYS A 36 -10.15 1.57 7.10
N MET A 37 -9.97 1.37 8.41
CA MET A 37 -9.03 0.42 9.01
C MET A 37 -9.68 -0.90 9.42
N LEU A 38 -10.97 -1.13 9.13
CA LEU A 38 -11.66 -2.40 9.47
C LEU A 38 -11.03 -3.60 8.75
N TYR A 39 -10.46 -3.37 7.56
CA TYR A 39 -9.78 -4.39 6.78
C TYR A 39 -8.40 -3.90 6.40
N THR A 40 -7.46 -4.12 7.30
CA THR A 40 -6.05 -3.93 7.00
C THR A 40 -5.58 -4.93 5.95
N ARG A 41 -4.37 -4.74 5.41
CA ARG A 41 -3.80 -5.66 4.44
C ARG A 41 -3.66 -7.08 5.02
N SER A 42 -3.37 -7.24 6.32
CA SER A 42 -3.30 -8.54 6.97
C SER A 42 -4.64 -9.26 7.00
N ASP A 43 -5.74 -8.55 7.27
CA ASP A 43 -7.08 -9.16 7.30
C ASP A 43 -7.47 -9.66 5.90
N LYS A 44 -7.13 -8.89 4.88
CA LYS A 44 -7.38 -9.24 3.48
C LYS A 44 -6.55 -10.45 3.04
N LEU A 45 -5.29 -10.52 3.46
CA LEU A 45 -4.42 -11.69 3.22
C LEU A 45 -4.96 -12.94 3.91
N LEU A 46 -5.38 -12.82 5.17
CA LEU A 46 -5.96 -13.94 5.93
C LEU A 46 -7.27 -14.42 5.30
N ARG A 47 -8.09 -13.51 4.79
CA ARG A 47 -9.32 -13.87 4.06
C ARG A 47 -9.00 -14.57 2.73
N ALA A 48 -8.03 -14.08 1.96
CA ALA A 48 -7.61 -14.70 0.71
C ALA A 48 -7.10 -16.13 0.94
N ALA A 49 -6.28 -16.34 1.98
CA ALA A 49 -5.82 -17.66 2.40
C ALA A 49 -6.97 -18.61 2.72
N LYS A 50 -8.01 -18.14 3.45
CA LYS A 50 -9.22 -18.95 3.72
C LYS A 50 -10.01 -19.31 2.46
N LEU A 51 -9.98 -18.45 1.45
CA LEU A 51 -10.66 -18.68 0.17
C LEU A 51 -9.82 -19.51 -0.81
N GLY A 52 -8.59 -19.87 -0.46
CA GLY A 52 -7.68 -20.60 -1.36
C GLY A 52 -7.18 -19.76 -2.54
N ILE A 53 -7.27 -18.43 -2.45
CA ILE A 53 -6.82 -17.51 -3.49
C ILE A 53 -5.68 -16.63 -2.98
N GLU A 54 -4.82 -16.17 -3.89
CA GLU A 54 -3.76 -15.23 -3.54
C GLU A 54 -4.26 -13.78 -3.59
N TYR A 55 -4.04 -13.02 -2.52
CA TYR A 55 -4.33 -11.59 -2.52
C TYR A 55 -3.31 -10.84 -3.39
N PRO A 56 -3.72 -9.87 -4.22
CA PRO A 56 -2.80 -9.14 -5.10
C PRO A 56 -1.61 -8.54 -4.35
N ARG A 57 -0.40 -8.91 -4.78
CA ARG A 57 0.85 -8.27 -4.35
C ARG A 57 1.19 -7.02 -5.19
N ILE A 58 0.47 -6.87 -6.29
CA ILE A 58 0.69 -5.87 -7.33
C ILE A 58 -0.01 -4.56 -6.92
N THR A 59 0.61 -3.42 -7.21
CA THR A 59 -0.03 -2.12 -6.96
C THR A 59 -1.19 -1.90 -7.91
N LYS A 60 -2.16 -1.05 -7.54
CA LYS A 60 -3.30 -0.73 -8.43
C LYS A 60 -2.84 -0.21 -9.80
N GLN A 61 -1.75 0.57 -9.83
CA GLN A 61 -1.18 1.13 -11.05
C GLN A 61 -0.62 0.05 -11.97
N GLN A 62 0.12 -0.92 -11.42
CA GLN A 62 0.65 -2.04 -12.20
C GLN A 62 -0.48 -2.91 -12.76
N LEU A 63 -1.55 -3.11 -11.98
CA LEU A 63 -2.74 -3.84 -12.45
C LEU A 63 -3.44 -3.11 -13.60
N SER A 64 -3.59 -1.78 -13.52
CA SER A 64 -4.20 -0.99 -14.60
C SER A 64 -3.35 -0.97 -15.86
N MET A 65 -2.02 -0.88 -15.73
CA MET A 65 -1.11 -0.93 -16.88
C MET A 65 -1.20 -2.28 -17.60
N ARG A 66 -1.18 -3.39 -16.85
CA ARG A 66 -1.31 -4.73 -17.43
C ARG A 66 -2.65 -4.90 -18.17
N GLY A 67 -3.75 -4.41 -17.60
CA GLY A 67 -5.06 -4.46 -18.26
C GLY A 67 -5.10 -3.65 -19.57
N LEU A 68 -4.39 -2.52 -19.62
CA LEU A 68 -4.25 -1.72 -20.85
C LEU A 68 -3.42 -2.46 -21.91
N GLU A 69 -2.30 -3.06 -21.52
CA GLU A 69 -1.46 -3.89 -22.40
C GLU A 69 -2.25 -5.07 -22.98
N GLU A 70 -3.03 -5.78 -22.15
CA GLU A 70 -3.88 -6.89 -22.58
C GLU A 70 -4.95 -6.45 -23.58
N TYR A 71 -5.56 -5.26 -23.37
CA TYR A 71 -6.55 -4.69 -24.29
C TYR A 71 -5.92 -4.35 -25.65
N LEU A 72 -4.79 -3.64 -25.66
CA LEU A 72 -4.09 -3.26 -26.89
C LEU A 72 -3.66 -4.50 -27.70
N LEU A 73 -3.14 -5.53 -27.03
CA LEU A 73 -2.74 -6.78 -27.67
C LEU A 73 -3.93 -7.53 -28.28
N ALA A 74 -5.10 -7.48 -27.63
CA ALA A 74 -6.33 -8.08 -28.15
C ALA A 74 -6.83 -7.35 -29.40
N ASP A 75 -6.73 -6.01 -29.42
CA ASP A 75 -7.15 -5.16 -30.54
C ASP A 75 -6.23 -5.31 -31.77
N GLU A 76 -4.94 -5.52 -31.55
CA GLU A 76 -4.01 -5.85 -32.64
C GLU A 76 -4.31 -7.24 -33.23
N ARG A 77 -4.64 -8.24 -32.38
CA ARG A 77 -4.99 -9.61 -32.84
C ARG A 77 -6.30 -9.67 -33.61
N THR A 78 -7.31 -8.88 -33.24
CA THR A 78 -8.58 -8.80 -33.99
C THR A 78 -8.37 -8.22 -35.38
N PHE A 79 -7.40 -7.30 -35.55
CA PHE A 79 -7.03 -6.75 -36.85
C PHE A 79 -6.35 -7.80 -37.76
N TYR A 80 -5.43 -8.60 -37.22
CA TYR A 80 -4.72 -9.63 -38.01
C TYR A 80 -5.56 -10.87 -38.38
N MET A 81 -6.69 -11.11 -37.70
CA MET A 81 -7.57 -12.27 -37.97
C MET A 81 -8.70 -11.96 -38.97
N GLN A 82 -8.76 -10.74 -39.52
CA GLN A 82 -9.79 -10.29 -40.48
C GLN A 82 -9.27 -10.15 -41.93
N SER A 83 -8.02 -10.53 -42.20
CA SER A 83 -7.40 -10.52 -43.54
C SER A 83 -7.37 -11.91 -44.20
#